data_AF-A0A135SQE4-F1
#
_entry.id   AF-A0A135SQE4-F1
#
_cell.length_a   1.000
_cell.length_b   1.000
_cell.length_c   1.000
_cell.angle_alpha   90.00
_cell.angle_beta   90.00
_cell.angle_gamma   90.00
#
_symmetry.space_group_name_H-M   'P 1'
#
loop_
_entity.id
_entity.type
_entity.pdbx_description
1 polymer ?
#
loop_
_entity_poly.entity_id
_entity_poly.type
_entity_poly.pdbx_seq_one_letter_code
_entity_poly.pdbx_strand_id
1 'polypeptide(L)'
;MADSYSHRRIVISNLDLGSYNGDGKTEPGVEVVTDSLVTENMFDGLLQKTKIGTVSAVPASNEGLGLPVFADVPGSGIVLPGGVNIYFLDLAPGYTTPMHRTPSVDYVAVNQGTPVLITPKTAFSANNEQADYEETVETLLRPGDVAVQRGAMHSWANRTNEWVRMIGVVIDAKPSEATVDGKRLELGERWLQPWGVYETVSIVEEYARAILFVHTVFYRDIE
;
A
#
# COMPACT_ATOMS: atom_id res chain seq x y z
N MET A 1 -8.16 -13.67 -9.52
CA MET A 1 -9.29 -14.41 -8.92
C MET A 1 -10.58 -13.96 -9.56
N ALA A 2 -11.43 -14.89 -10.04
CA ALA A 2 -12.80 -14.54 -10.35
C ALA A 2 -13.60 -14.67 -9.06
N ASP A 3 -13.55 -13.64 -8.21
CA ASP A 3 -14.53 -13.56 -7.14
C ASP A 3 -15.91 -13.53 -7.80
N SER A 4 -16.73 -14.54 -7.50
CA SER A 4 -18.09 -14.67 -8.04
C SER A 4 -19.02 -13.53 -7.61
N TYR A 5 -18.53 -12.63 -6.76
CA TYR A 5 -19.23 -11.45 -6.26
C TYR A 5 -18.31 -10.22 -6.31
N SER A 6 -18.85 -9.09 -6.76
CA SER A 6 -18.19 -7.80 -6.66
C SER A 6 -17.86 -7.48 -5.19
N HIS A 7 -16.62 -7.11 -4.89
CA HIS A 7 -16.26 -6.63 -3.57
C HIS A 7 -17.03 -5.36 -3.22
N ARG A 8 -17.37 -5.20 -1.94
CA ARG A 8 -18.13 -4.05 -1.45
C ARG A 8 -17.45 -3.48 -0.23
N ARG A 9 -17.55 -2.16 -0.07
CA ARG A 9 -17.37 -1.49 1.21
C ARG A 9 -18.72 -1.08 1.76
N ILE A 10 -18.86 -1.19 3.07
CA ILE A 10 -20.03 -0.74 3.81
C ILE A 10 -19.54 0.35 4.75
N VAL A 11 -20.03 1.56 4.54
CA VAL A 11 -19.75 2.73 5.35
C VAL A 11 -20.91 2.92 6.32
N ILE A 12 -20.57 3.18 7.57
CA ILE A 12 -21.53 3.53 8.61
C ILE A 12 -21.16 4.89 9.20
N SER A 13 -22.17 5.72 9.46
CA SER A 13 -22.03 7.08 9.98
C SER A 13 -23.21 7.40 10.91
N ASN A 14 -23.02 8.38 11.79
CA ASN A 14 -24.07 8.85 12.67
C ASN A 14 -24.97 9.83 11.90
N LEU A 15 -26.28 9.59 11.91
CA LEU A 15 -27.27 10.55 11.42
C LEU A 15 -27.32 11.77 12.31
N ASP A 16 -27.82 12.89 11.80
CA ASP A 16 -28.12 14.04 12.65
C ASP A 16 -29.25 13.70 13.65
N LEU A 17 -29.05 14.05 14.92
CA LEU A 17 -30.09 14.00 15.95
C LEU A 17 -31.30 14.91 15.60
N GLY A 18 -31.10 15.87 14.70
CA GLY A 18 -31.99 16.99 14.36
C GLY A 18 -33.19 16.66 13.47
N SER A 19 -34.11 15.83 13.99
CA SER A 19 -35.57 15.86 13.73
C SER A 19 -36.39 15.12 14.81
N TYR A 20 -35.71 14.42 15.74
CA TYR A 20 -36.30 13.69 16.88
C TYR A 20 -36.21 14.45 18.22
N ASN A 21 -35.76 15.71 18.21
CA ASN A 21 -35.52 16.54 19.40
C ASN A 21 -36.79 16.92 20.21
N GLY A 22 -37.93 16.25 19.97
CA GLY A 22 -39.10 16.27 20.83
C GLY A 22 -39.15 15.14 21.87
N ASP A 23 -38.35 14.07 21.73
CA ASP A 23 -38.55 12.80 22.45
C ASP A 23 -37.49 12.49 23.54
N GLY A 24 -36.50 13.36 23.76
CA GLY A 24 -35.46 13.15 24.79
C GLY A 24 -34.41 12.07 24.47
N LYS A 25 -34.24 11.70 23.20
CA LYS A 25 -33.19 10.75 22.75
C LYS A 25 -31.81 11.40 22.74
N THR A 26 -30.77 10.63 23.10
CA THR A 26 -29.38 11.11 23.22
C THR A 26 -28.44 10.54 22.16
N GLU A 27 -28.85 9.51 21.42
CA GLU A 27 -28.03 8.81 20.44
C GLU A 27 -28.63 8.95 19.03
N PRO A 28 -27.81 9.23 18.00
CA PRO A 28 -28.28 9.30 16.64
C PRO A 28 -28.65 7.92 16.09
N GLY A 29 -29.47 7.90 15.04
CA GLY A 29 -29.57 6.70 14.20
C GLY A 29 -28.26 6.47 13.42
N VAL A 30 -28.12 5.29 12.82
CA VAL A 30 -26.97 4.92 11.99
C VAL A 30 -27.37 4.93 10.53
N GLU A 31 -26.65 5.69 9.72
CA GLU A 31 -26.72 5.58 8.26
C GLU A 31 -25.85 4.40 7.81
N VAL A 32 -26.31 3.66 6.81
CA VAL A 32 -25.55 2.56 6.19
C VAL A 32 -25.52 2.76 4.68
N VAL A 33 -24.32 2.93 4.13
CA VAL A 33 -24.09 3.10 2.70
C VAL A 33 -23.23 1.96 2.18
N THR A 34 -23.65 1.34 1.09
CA THR A 34 -22.90 0.27 0.43
C THR A 34 -22.39 0.76 -0.92
N ASP A 35 -21.11 0.53 -1.19
CA ASP A 35 -20.47 0.86 -2.44
C ASP A 35 -19.68 -0.34 -2.98
N SER A 36 -19.66 -0.47 -4.31
CA SER A 36 -18.90 -1.54 -4.97
C SER A 36 -17.47 -1.09 -5.16
N LEU A 37 -16.52 -1.93 -4.78
CA LEU A 37 -15.11 -1.62 -4.95
C LEU A 37 -14.68 -1.84 -6.40
N VAL A 38 -13.78 -0.96 -6.85
CA VAL A 38 -13.16 -1.03 -8.17
C VAL A 38 -11.74 -1.54 -8.02
N THR A 39 -11.39 -2.49 -8.86
CA THR A 39 -10.06 -3.10 -8.94
C THR A 39 -9.31 -2.52 -10.12
N GLU A 40 -8.11 -1.99 -9.85
CA GLU A 40 -7.17 -1.51 -10.86
C GLU A 40 -6.17 -2.63 -11.19
N ASN A 41 -5.93 -2.86 -12.48
CA ASN A 41 -4.88 -3.76 -12.95
C ASN A 41 -3.60 -2.97 -13.16
N MET A 42 -2.48 -3.51 -12.67
CA MET A 42 -1.15 -2.93 -12.80
C MET A 42 -0.21 -3.99 -13.39
N PHE A 43 0.85 -3.56 -14.06
CA PHE A 43 1.90 -4.46 -14.58
C PHE A 43 1.32 -5.57 -15.48
N ASP A 44 0.56 -5.18 -16.50
CA ASP A 44 -0.12 -6.10 -17.43
C ASP A 44 -1.03 -7.13 -16.71
N GLY A 45 -1.59 -6.76 -15.55
CA GLY A 45 -2.48 -7.61 -14.76
C GLY A 45 -1.78 -8.63 -13.88
N LEU A 46 -0.46 -8.50 -13.66
CA LEU A 46 0.29 -9.32 -12.70
C LEU A 46 0.05 -8.90 -11.24
N LEU A 47 -0.40 -7.66 -11.05
CA LEU A 47 -0.79 -7.11 -9.76
C LEU A 47 -2.15 -6.45 -9.90
N GLN A 48 -3.04 -6.69 -8.95
CA GLN A 48 -4.30 -5.95 -8.87
C GLN A 48 -4.40 -5.23 -7.53
N LYS A 49 -4.87 -3.99 -7.57
CA LYS A 49 -5.08 -3.18 -6.39
C LYS A 49 -6.54 -2.76 -6.32
N THR A 50 -7.19 -3.04 -5.20
CA THR A 50 -8.59 -2.65 -4.98
C THR A 50 -8.62 -1.67 -3.82
N LYS A 51 -8.86 -0.38 -4.11
CA LYS A 51 -8.90 0.68 -3.09
C LYS A 51 -10.08 0.48 -2.16
N ILE A 52 -9.81 0.16 -0.89
CA ILE A 52 -10.86 0.07 0.15
C ILE A 52 -11.19 1.49 0.63
N GLY A 53 -10.18 2.31 0.90
CA GLY A 53 -10.37 3.69 1.31
C GLY A 53 -9.07 4.36 1.76
N THR A 54 -9.19 5.62 2.15
CA THR A 54 -8.12 6.44 2.70
C THR A 54 -8.64 7.28 3.85
N VAL A 55 -7.76 7.58 4.80
CA VAL A 55 -8.01 8.54 5.87
C VAL A 55 -6.95 9.64 5.73
N SER A 56 -7.36 10.88 5.43
CA SER A 56 -6.42 11.96 5.08
C SER A 56 -5.65 12.54 6.27
N ALA A 57 -5.99 12.16 7.50
CA ALA A 57 -5.34 12.63 8.72
C ALA A 57 -5.46 11.59 9.84
N VAL A 58 -4.42 11.52 10.69
CA VAL A 58 -4.47 10.83 11.98
C VAL A 58 -4.20 11.86 13.09
N PRO A 59 -5.16 12.16 13.99
CA PRO A 59 -6.46 11.50 14.17
C PRO A 59 -7.47 11.75 13.02
N ALA A 60 -8.35 10.76 12.79
CA ALA A 60 -9.44 10.80 11.81
C ALA A 60 -10.66 11.59 12.33
N SER A 61 -11.57 11.95 11.43
CA SER A 61 -12.90 12.50 11.76
C SER A 61 -13.99 11.44 11.53
N ASN A 62 -14.97 11.37 12.43
CA ASN A 62 -16.18 10.57 12.27
C ASN A 62 -17.36 11.38 11.70
N GLU A 63 -17.16 12.67 11.44
CA GLU A 63 -18.20 13.57 10.92
C GLU A 63 -18.45 13.33 9.43
N GLY A 64 -19.71 13.39 9.04
CA GLY A 64 -20.16 13.28 7.64
C GLY A 64 -21.21 12.19 7.43
N LEU A 65 -21.89 12.28 6.28
CA LEU A 65 -22.86 11.31 5.80
C LEU A 65 -22.43 10.81 4.41
N GLY A 66 -22.99 9.69 3.97
CA GLY A 66 -22.71 9.13 2.66
C GLY A 66 -21.36 8.40 2.59
N LEU A 67 -20.82 8.32 1.37
CA LEU A 67 -19.46 7.86 1.16
C LEU A 67 -18.47 9.00 1.48
N PRO A 68 -17.43 8.76 2.29
CA PRO A 68 -16.42 9.77 2.54
C PRO A 68 -15.61 10.03 1.27
N VAL A 69 -15.00 11.21 1.19
CA VAL A 69 -14.07 11.53 0.12
C VAL A 69 -12.78 10.76 0.35
N PHE A 70 -12.53 9.77 -0.50
CA PHE A 70 -11.30 9.00 -0.48
C PHE A 70 -10.22 9.69 -1.33
N ALA A 71 -9.29 10.38 -0.69
CA ALA A 71 -8.17 11.07 -1.33
C ALA A 71 -7.38 10.15 -2.28
N ASP A 72 -6.83 10.74 -3.34
CA ASP A 72 -5.85 10.07 -4.18
C ASP A 72 -4.52 9.97 -3.45
N VAL A 73 -3.82 8.86 -3.66
CA VAL A 73 -2.56 8.58 -3.01
C VAL A 73 -1.43 9.00 -3.95
N PRO A 74 -0.58 9.96 -3.57
CA PRO A 74 0.43 10.52 -4.47
C PRO A 74 1.58 9.53 -4.74
N GLY A 75 2.44 9.89 -5.70
CA GLY A 75 3.69 9.18 -5.98
C GLY A 75 3.47 7.73 -6.41
N SER A 76 4.10 6.79 -5.70
CA SER A 76 3.95 5.34 -5.92
C SER A 76 2.55 4.81 -5.57
N GLY A 77 1.67 5.66 -5.05
CA GLY A 77 0.30 5.29 -4.68
C GLY A 77 0.22 4.45 -3.40
N ILE A 78 1.32 4.31 -2.64
CA ILE A 78 1.39 3.48 -1.43
C ILE A 78 1.10 4.33 -0.19
N VAL A 79 1.90 5.37 0.06
CA VAL A 79 1.80 6.20 1.27
C VAL A 79 0.98 7.45 0.99
N LEU A 80 -0.05 7.68 1.82
CA LEU A 80 -0.80 8.94 1.85
C LEU A 80 -0.22 9.83 2.95
N PRO A 81 0.46 10.95 2.62
CA PRO A 81 1.07 11.81 3.63
C PRO A 81 0.08 12.28 4.70
N GLY A 82 0.47 12.18 5.98
CA GLY A 82 -0.34 12.51 7.15
C GLY A 82 -1.49 11.52 7.44
N GLY A 83 -1.67 10.49 6.61
CA GLY A 83 -2.88 9.69 6.59
C GLY A 83 -2.67 8.18 6.59
N VAL A 84 -3.73 7.48 6.19
CA VAL A 84 -3.79 6.02 6.07
C VAL A 84 -4.33 5.65 4.69
N ASN A 85 -3.72 4.68 4.03
CA ASN A 85 -4.19 4.08 2.80
C ASN A 85 -4.54 2.61 3.02
N ILE A 86 -5.71 2.19 2.56
CA ILE A 86 -6.24 0.83 2.80
C ILE A 86 -6.67 0.23 1.47
N TYR A 87 -6.13 -0.95 1.14
CA TYR A 87 -6.43 -1.61 -0.12
C TYR A 87 -6.23 -3.13 -0.05
N PHE A 88 -6.91 -3.86 -0.93
CA PHE A 88 -6.51 -5.21 -1.27
C PHE A 88 -5.37 -5.18 -2.28
N LEU A 89 -4.41 -6.09 -2.10
CA LEU A 89 -3.30 -6.33 -3.01
C LEU A 89 -3.32 -7.79 -3.45
N ASP A 90 -3.59 -8.01 -4.74
CA ASP A 90 -3.66 -9.33 -5.34
C ASP A 90 -2.45 -9.58 -6.22
N LEU A 91 -1.72 -10.65 -5.96
CA LEU A 91 -0.55 -11.03 -6.77
C LEU A 91 -0.91 -12.24 -7.63
N ALA A 92 -0.63 -12.13 -8.92
CA ALA A 92 -0.79 -13.22 -9.87
C ALA A 92 0.15 -14.39 -9.54
N PRO A 93 -0.20 -15.62 -9.97
CA PRO A 93 0.69 -16.78 -9.89
C PRO A 93 2.10 -16.48 -10.40
N GLY A 94 3.13 -16.87 -9.64
CA GLY A 94 4.53 -16.69 -10.00
C GLY A 94 5.07 -15.26 -9.93
N TYR A 95 4.23 -14.25 -9.70
CA TYR A 95 4.64 -12.85 -9.70
C TYR A 95 5.46 -12.48 -8.46
N THR A 96 6.41 -11.56 -8.62
CA THR A 96 7.21 -10.96 -7.55
C THR A 96 7.22 -9.45 -7.73
N THR A 97 6.85 -8.70 -6.70
CA THR A 97 6.87 -7.23 -6.72
C THR A 97 8.32 -6.73 -6.67
N PRO A 98 8.59 -5.47 -7.07
CA PRO A 98 9.89 -4.86 -6.82
C PRO A 98 10.29 -4.88 -5.36
N MET A 99 11.60 -4.97 -5.15
CA MET A 99 12.21 -4.71 -3.86
C MET A 99 12.17 -3.21 -3.60
N HIS A 100 11.51 -2.78 -2.52
CA HIS A 100 11.34 -1.38 -2.21
C HIS A 100 11.17 -1.13 -0.71
N ARG A 101 11.20 0.15 -0.34
CA ARG A 101 10.89 0.65 1.00
C ARG A 101 10.06 1.92 0.86
N THR A 102 9.07 2.07 1.72
CA THR A 102 8.28 3.30 1.91
C THR A 102 8.44 3.82 3.34
N PRO A 103 8.34 5.15 3.57
CA PRO A 103 8.32 5.73 4.91
C PRO A 103 6.94 5.52 5.55
N SER A 104 6.66 4.28 5.95
CA SER A 104 5.36 3.89 6.49
C SER A 104 5.46 2.78 7.54
N VAL A 105 4.39 2.65 8.32
CA VAL A 105 4.10 1.45 9.10
C VAL A 105 2.92 0.74 8.45
N ASP A 106 3.15 -0.50 8.01
CA ASP A 106 2.17 -1.26 7.25
C ASP A 106 1.76 -2.51 8.03
N TYR A 107 0.45 -2.72 8.14
CA TYR A 107 -0.11 -4.00 8.55
C TYR A 107 -0.59 -4.70 7.28
N VAL A 108 0.14 -5.73 6.86
CA VAL A 108 -0.19 -6.53 5.67
C VAL A 108 -0.72 -7.87 6.15
N ALA A 109 -2.05 -8.00 6.15
CA ALA A 109 -2.74 -9.22 6.57
C ALA A 109 -3.01 -10.12 5.37
N VAL A 110 -2.68 -11.41 5.48
CA VAL A 110 -3.01 -12.37 4.43
C VAL A 110 -4.48 -12.76 4.52
N ASN A 111 -5.23 -12.44 3.47
CA ASN A 111 -6.64 -12.78 3.35
C ASN A 111 -6.85 -14.11 2.64
N GLN A 112 -6.11 -14.36 1.55
CA GLN A 112 -6.23 -15.61 0.77
C GLN A 112 -4.90 -16.02 0.16
N GLY A 113 -4.68 -17.34 0.08
CA GLY A 113 -3.47 -17.93 -0.48
C GLY A 113 -2.26 -17.80 0.45
N THR A 114 -1.07 -18.01 -0.08
CA THR A 114 0.17 -18.05 0.71
C THR A 114 1.28 -17.20 0.07
N PRO A 115 1.27 -15.88 0.28
CA PRO A 115 2.33 -15.00 -0.21
C PRO A 115 3.65 -15.25 0.55
N VAL A 116 4.76 -14.86 -0.08
CA VAL A 116 6.11 -14.90 0.48
C VAL A 116 6.63 -13.48 0.62
N LEU A 117 7.05 -13.11 1.82
CA LEU A 117 7.77 -11.87 2.10
C LEU A 117 9.27 -12.11 1.91
N ILE A 118 9.90 -11.29 1.07
CA ILE A 118 11.33 -11.36 0.75
C ILE A 118 12.03 -10.14 1.33
N THR A 119 13.08 -10.34 2.12
CA THR A 119 13.87 -9.25 2.72
C THR A 119 15.37 -9.51 2.58
N PRO A 120 16.21 -8.47 2.40
CA PRO A 120 17.66 -8.61 2.49
C PRO A 120 18.07 -9.18 3.86
N LYS A 121 18.98 -10.16 3.87
CA LYS A 121 19.39 -10.85 5.10
C LYS A 121 20.44 -10.09 5.90
N THR A 122 21.29 -9.35 5.20
CA THR A 122 22.43 -8.62 5.76
C THR A 122 22.35 -7.14 5.38
N ALA A 123 23.19 -6.32 6.01
CA ALA A 123 23.38 -4.95 5.58
C ALA A 123 23.82 -4.90 4.11
N PHE A 124 23.34 -3.91 3.39
CA PHE A 124 23.60 -3.71 1.97
C PHE A 124 23.61 -2.21 1.66
N SER A 125 24.29 -1.86 0.57
CA SER A 125 24.23 -0.55 -0.05
C SER A 125 23.20 -0.57 -1.16
N ALA A 126 22.48 0.53 -1.31
CA ALA A 126 21.61 0.75 -2.46
C ALA A 126 21.98 2.08 -3.11
N ASN A 127 22.56 2.02 -4.31
CA ASN A 127 22.96 3.18 -5.09
C ASN A 127 22.32 3.06 -6.48
N ASN A 128 21.57 4.10 -6.90
CA ASN A 128 20.96 4.20 -8.24
C ASN A 128 20.33 2.90 -8.74
N GLU A 129 19.14 2.58 -8.22
CA GLU A 129 18.28 1.46 -8.65
C GLU A 129 18.84 0.04 -8.45
N GLN A 130 20.10 -0.10 -8.06
CA GLN A 130 20.74 -1.38 -7.72
C GLN A 130 21.08 -1.44 -6.23
N ALA A 131 21.12 -2.67 -5.73
CA ALA A 131 21.61 -2.98 -4.40
C ALA A 131 22.60 -4.13 -4.46
N ASP A 132 23.55 -4.14 -3.53
CA ASP A 132 24.62 -5.14 -3.45
C ASP A 132 24.32 -6.27 -2.44
N TYR A 133 23.07 -6.42 -1.99
CA TYR A 133 22.74 -7.55 -1.11
C TYR A 133 22.98 -8.88 -1.83
N GLU A 134 23.72 -9.77 -1.17
CA GLU A 134 24.06 -11.09 -1.72
C GLU A 134 23.00 -12.14 -1.37
N GLU A 135 22.33 -11.97 -0.23
CA GLU A 135 21.38 -12.94 0.32
C GLU A 135 20.05 -12.29 0.70
N THR A 136 18.95 -13.00 0.39
CA THR A 136 17.61 -12.66 0.85
C THR A 136 17.06 -13.79 1.73
N VAL A 137 16.10 -13.45 2.58
CA VAL A 137 15.30 -14.41 3.35
C VAL A 137 13.88 -14.37 2.79
N GLU A 138 13.33 -15.56 2.53
CA GLU A 138 11.94 -15.74 2.17
C GLU A 138 11.15 -16.23 3.40
N THR A 139 10.07 -15.53 3.72
CA THR A 139 9.14 -15.91 4.80
C THR A 139 7.78 -16.19 4.18
N LEU A 140 7.29 -17.43 4.27
CA LEU A 140 5.96 -17.81 3.79
C LEU A 140 4.89 -17.42 4.82
N LEU A 141 3.87 -16.70 4.40
CA LEU A 141 2.71 -16.36 5.21
C LEU A 141 1.47 -17.16 4.78
N ARG A 142 0.55 -17.39 5.72
CA ARG A 142 -0.73 -18.09 5.53
C ARG A 142 -1.91 -17.19 5.88
N PRO A 143 -3.14 -17.51 5.46
CA PRO A 143 -4.31 -16.73 5.82
C PRO A 143 -4.43 -16.56 7.35
N GLY A 144 -4.60 -15.31 7.80
CA GLY A 144 -4.59 -14.94 9.21
C GLY A 144 -3.25 -14.43 9.74
N ASP A 145 -2.13 -14.69 9.05
CA ASP A 145 -0.85 -14.08 9.39
C ASP A 145 -0.85 -12.59 9.02
N VAL A 146 -0.13 -11.79 9.80
CA VAL A 146 0.02 -10.35 9.59
C VAL A 146 1.49 -9.97 9.64
N ALA A 147 2.02 -9.43 8.54
CA ALA A 147 3.32 -8.76 8.56
C ALA A 147 3.15 -7.33 9.08
N VAL A 148 3.97 -6.95 10.05
CA VAL A 148 4.08 -5.57 10.53
C VAL A 148 5.38 -4.98 10.00
N GLN A 149 5.27 -4.18 8.95
CA GLN A 149 6.39 -3.58 8.25
C GLN A 149 6.63 -2.16 8.74
N ARG A 150 7.89 -1.81 9.03
CA ARG A 150 8.25 -0.50 9.61
C ARG A 150 9.37 0.15 8.81
N GLY A 151 9.05 0.65 7.62
CA GLY A 151 10.02 1.21 6.70
C GLY A 151 11.18 0.26 6.38
N ALA A 152 10.88 -1.02 6.16
CA ALA A 152 11.88 -2.04 5.80
C ALA A 152 11.97 -2.22 4.28
N MET A 153 13.16 -2.57 3.79
CA MET A 153 13.34 -2.99 2.39
C MET A 153 12.75 -4.39 2.22
N HIS A 154 11.82 -4.55 1.28
CA HIS A 154 11.04 -5.77 1.11
C HIS A 154 10.49 -5.95 -0.31
N SER A 155 10.11 -7.18 -0.63
CA SER A 155 9.34 -7.57 -1.81
C SER A 155 8.32 -8.63 -1.42
N TRP A 156 7.22 -8.71 -2.15
CA TRP A 156 6.21 -9.75 -2.02
C TRP A 156 6.23 -10.65 -3.25
N ALA A 157 6.23 -11.96 -3.04
CA ALA A 157 6.16 -12.94 -4.10
C ALA A 157 4.99 -13.90 -3.91
N ASN A 158 4.40 -14.31 -5.01
CA ASN A 158 3.49 -15.43 -5.06
C ASN A 158 4.20 -16.61 -5.73
N ARG A 159 4.65 -17.57 -4.92
CA ARG A 159 5.34 -18.78 -5.41
C ARG A 159 4.36 -19.91 -5.80
N THR A 160 3.06 -19.63 -5.84
CA THR A 160 2.01 -20.62 -6.13
C THR A 160 1.44 -20.46 -7.54
N ASN A 161 0.60 -21.40 -7.94
CA ASN A 161 -0.15 -21.38 -9.21
C ASN A 161 -1.53 -20.70 -9.09
N GLU A 162 -1.91 -20.25 -7.90
CA GLU A 162 -3.17 -19.56 -7.63
C GLU A 162 -2.91 -18.11 -7.25
N TRP A 163 -3.90 -17.24 -7.43
CA TRP A 163 -3.81 -15.87 -6.96
C TRP A 163 -3.78 -15.80 -5.43
N VAL A 164 -2.99 -14.88 -4.89
CA VAL A 164 -2.97 -14.57 -3.44
C VAL A 164 -3.51 -13.17 -3.23
N ARG A 165 -4.20 -12.94 -2.10
CA ARG A 165 -4.75 -11.64 -1.70
C ARG A 165 -4.27 -11.26 -0.31
N MET A 166 -3.79 -10.04 -0.21
CA MET A 166 -3.42 -9.40 1.05
C MET A 166 -4.26 -8.13 1.26
N ILE A 167 -4.41 -7.72 2.52
CA ILE A 167 -4.99 -6.42 2.89
C ILE A 167 -3.84 -5.58 3.43
N GLY A 168 -3.56 -4.47 2.76
CA GLY A 168 -2.60 -3.48 3.24
C GLY A 168 -3.32 -2.36 4.00
N VAL A 169 -2.91 -2.11 5.23
CA VAL A 169 -3.19 -0.88 5.97
C VAL A 169 -1.87 -0.14 6.12
N VAL A 170 -1.67 0.90 5.31
CA VAL A 170 -0.43 1.67 5.20
C VAL A 170 -0.61 2.99 5.93
N ILE A 171 0.18 3.24 6.97
CA ILE A 171 0.11 4.46 7.78
C ILE A 171 1.36 5.28 7.51
N ASP A 172 1.19 6.57 7.21
CA ASP A 172 2.30 7.51 7.04
C ASP A 172 3.22 7.51 8.27
N ALA A 173 4.52 7.49 8.03
CA ALA A 173 5.51 7.49 9.10
C ALA A 173 6.71 8.35 8.72
N LYS A 174 7.39 8.86 9.75
CA LYS A 174 8.72 9.44 9.55
C LYS A 174 9.66 8.34 9.00
N PRO A 175 10.51 8.66 8.01
CA PRO A 175 11.53 7.73 7.55
C PRO A 175 12.38 7.22 8.72
N SER A 176 12.81 5.96 8.62
CA SER A 176 13.78 5.39 9.55
C SER A 176 15.13 6.11 9.40
N GLU A 177 15.98 6.04 10.43
CA GLU A 177 17.34 6.61 10.38
C GLU A 177 18.38 5.50 10.58
N ALA A 178 19.51 5.60 9.90
CA ALA A 178 20.70 4.79 10.12
C ALA A 178 21.92 5.68 10.36
N THR A 179 23.00 5.11 10.89
CA THR A 179 24.28 5.78 11.02
C THR A 179 25.30 5.12 10.12
N VAL A 180 25.93 5.89 9.23
CA VAL A 180 26.99 5.43 8.32
C VAL A 180 28.19 6.36 8.53
N ASP A 181 29.35 5.80 8.90
CA ASP A 181 30.57 6.56 9.19
C ASP A 181 30.37 7.75 10.15
N GLY A 182 29.55 7.53 11.18
CA GLY A 182 29.22 8.56 12.19
C GLY A 182 28.25 9.65 11.70
N LYS A 183 27.75 9.57 10.47
CA LYS A 183 26.75 10.50 9.91
C LYS A 183 25.36 9.85 9.90
N ARG A 184 24.35 10.67 10.21
CA ARG A 184 22.94 10.28 10.10
C ARG A 184 22.54 10.15 8.63
N LEU A 185 21.96 9.02 8.28
CA LEU A 185 21.38 8.73 6.98
C LEU A 185 19.88 8.50 7.14
N GLU A 186 19.07 9.32 6.49
CA GLU A 186 17.63 9.11 6.42
C GLU A 186 17.31 8.00 5.41
N LEU A 187 16.46 7.06 5.81
CA LEU A 187 16.02 5.92 5.03
C LEU A 187 14.62 6.19 4.45
N GLY A 188 14.55 7.17 3.54
CA GLY A 188 13.32 7.52 2.81
C GLY A 188 12.86 6.46 1.80
N GLU A 189 11.86 6.81 0.99
CA GLU A 189 11.36 5.93 -0.08
C GLU A 189 12.48 5.50 -1.04
N ARG A 190 12.51 4.22 -1.39
CA ARG A 190 13.50 3.69 -2.34
C ARG A 190 12.96 2.48 -3.08
N TRP A 191 13.18 2.46 -4.39
CA TRP A 191 12.80 1.38 -5.29
C TRP A 191 14.06 0.81 -5.93
N LEU A 192 14.14 -0.51 -6.01
CA LEU A 192 15.20 -1.22 -6.72
C LEU A 192 14.60 -1.87 -7.97
N GLN A 193 15.37 -1.88 -9.05
CA GLN A 193 14.97 -2.57 -10.27
C GLN A 193 14.84 -4.07 -9.97
N PRO A 194 13.90 -4.78 -10.62
CA PRO A 194 13.81 -6.22 -10.50
C PRO A 194 15.11 -6.86 -10.98
N TRP A 195 15.67 -7.79 -10.21
CA TRP A 195 16.82 -8.57 -10.65
C TRP A 195 16.46 -9.33 -11.93
N GLY A 196 17.23 -9.10 -13.02
CA GLY A 196 17.21 -9.97 -14.20
C GLY A 196 16.19 -9.66 -15.30
N VAL A 197 15.53 -8.50 -15.31
CA VAL A 197 14.68 -8.11 -16.46
C VAL A 197 15.46 -7.21 -17.41
N TYR A 198 16.39 -7.80 -18.18
CA TYR A 198 16.99 -7.14 -19.34
C TYR A 198 16.17 -7.34 -20.64
N GLU A 199 15.09 -8.12 -20.60
CA GLU A 199 14.26 -8.41 -21.79
C GLU A 199 12.76 -8.51 -21.46
N THR A 200 12.11 -7.39 -21.16
CA THR A 200 10.70 -7.17 -21.56
C THR A 200 10.43 -5.67 -21.58
N VAL A 201 10.24 -5.13 -22.78
CA VAL A 201 10.12 -3.68 -23.07
C VAL A 201 8.83 -3.07 -22.48
N SER A 202 7.82 -3.85 -22.05
CA SER A 202 6.55 -3.29 -21.54
C SER A 202 6.60 -2.83 -20.07
N ILE A 203 7.33 -3.54 -19.20
CA ILE A 203 7.36 -3.23 -17.76
C ILE A 203 8.12 -1.92 -17.53
N VAL A 204 9.22 -1.68 -18.24
CA VAL A 204 10.07 -0.50 -18.05
C VAL A 204 9.33 0.81 -18.34
N GLU A 205 8.39 0.83 -19.30
CA GLU A 205 7.63 2.04 -19.65
C GLU A 205 6.58 2.43 -18.60
N GLU A 206 5.95 1.45 -17.94
CA GLU A 206 5.00 1.72 -16.84
C GLU A 206 5.74 2.19 -15.57
N TYR A 207 6.92 1.61 -15.28
CA TYR A 207 7.83 2.09 -14.22
C TYR A 207 8.34 3.51 -14.49
N ALA A 208 8.72 3.81 -15.74
CA ALA A 208 9.17 5.13 -16.12
C ALA A 208 8.07 6.18 -15.92
N ARG A 209 6.79 5.85 -16.14
CA ARG A 209 5.67 6.78 -15.89
C ARG A 209 5.44 7.07 -14.40
N ALA A 210 5.58 6.05 -13.54
CA ALA A 210 5.50 6.25 -12.09
C ALA A 210 6.68 7.11 -11.56
N ILE A 211 7.88 6.90 -12.10
CA ILE A 211 9.10 7.63 -11.71
C ILE A 211 9.12 9.07 -12.27
N LEU A 212 8.67 9.29 -13.52
CA LEU A 212 8.69 10.61 -14.16
C LEU A 212 7.71 11.59 -13.48
N PHE A 213 6.63 11.09 -12.86
CA PHE A 213 5.70 11.93 -12.08
C PHE A 213 6.35 12.46 -10.80
N VAL A 214 7.22 11.67 -10.15
CA VAL A 214 7.96 12.08 -8.94
C VAL A 214 9.03 13.14 -9.28
N HIS A 215 9.69 13.02 -10.43
CA HIS A 215 10.71 13.99 -10.85
C HIS A 215 10.16 15.35 -11.29
N THR A 216 8.91 15.42 -11.78
CA THR A 216 8.36 16.66 -12.34
C THR A 216 7.70 17.56 -11.28
N VAL A 217 7.26 17.01 -10.15
CA VAL A 217 6.56 17.79 -9.10
C VAL A 217 7.51 18.33 -8.02
N PHE A 218 8.64 17.66 -7.74
CA PHE A 218 9.56 18.09 -6.66
C PHE A 218 10.64 19.11 -7.07
N TYR A 219 10.78 19.47 -8.35
CA TYR A 219 11.82 20.39 -8.84
C TYR A 219 11.30 21.71 -9.43
N ARG A 220 10.01 22.04 -9.25
CA ARG A 220 9.45 23.32 -9.73
C ARG A 220 9.37 24.45 -8.70
N ASP A 221 9.68 24.21 -7.43
CA ASP A 221 9.61 25.22 -6.37
C ASP A 221 10.97 25.52 -5.69
N ILE A 222 12.07 25.42 -6.45
CA ILE A 222 13.36 25.99 -6.04
C ILE A 222 13.93 26.82 -7.18
N GLU A 223 13.34 28.00 -7.42
CA GLU A 223 14.01 29.23 -7.85
C GLU A 223 13.31 30.45 -7.21
#